data_AF-Q90ZQ9-F1
#
_entry.id   AF-Q90ZQ9-F1
#
_cell.length_a   1.000
_cell.length_b   1.000
_cell.length_c   1.000
_cell.angle_alpha   90.00
_cell.angle_beta   90.00
_cell.angle_gamma   90.00
#
_symmetry.space_group_name_H-M   'P 1'
#
loop_
_entity.id
_entity.type
_entity.pdbx_description
1 polymer ?
#
loop_
_entity_poly.entity_id
_entity_poly.type
_entity_poly.pdbx_seq_one_letter_code
_entity_poly.pdbx_strand_id
1 'polypeptide(L)'
;GGYSAFAYDRRSNPQVGAAFPCIKQTYECLIYVQLPFMEDLRPFAFPSLENNKKICPSETQLSAVDSLIDSMMLVEKDENGELIDLLKPHHIPNPAFQRHFQCLHHRAVNPGTPLPPLEPWLQAKLDPSEVIKERCQASLEEIKR
;
A
#
# COMPACT_ATOMS: atom_id res chain seq x y z
N GLY A 1 -16.95 2.60 -19.45
CA GLY A 1 -16.40 1.26 -19.22
C GLY A 1 -17.39 0.24 -19.72
N GLY A 2 -16.91 -0.84 -20.32
CA GLY A 2 -17.76 -1.95 -20.77
C GLY A 2 -17.49 -3.21 -19.93
N TYR A 3 -18.50 -4.06 -19.78
CA TYR A 3 -18.31 -5.41 -19.25
C TYR A 3 -17.84 -6.33 -20.38
N SER A 4 -16.88 -7.19 -20.11
CA SER A 4 -16.29 -8.07 -21.14
C SER A 4 -16.02 -9.45 -20.57
N ALA A 5 -16.33 -10.47 -21.36
CA ALA A 5 -15.89 -11.84 -21.13
C ALA A 5 -14.47 -12.01 -21.71
N PHE A 6 -13.58 -12.60 -20.93
CA PHE A 6 -12.20 -12.86 -21.31
C PHE A 6 -11.88 -14.34 -21.13
N ALA A 7 -11.22 -14.94 -22.11
CA ALA A 7 -10.64 -16.27 -22.00
C ALA A 7 -9.27 -16.24 -22.68
N TYR A 8 -8.22 -16.63 -21.95
CA TYR A 8 -6.85 -16.57 -22.46
C TYR A 8 -6.61 -17.58 -23.61
N ASP A 9 -7.08 -18.81 -23.43
CA ASP A 9 -7.12 -19.85 -24.47
C ASP A 9 -8.33 -20.79 -24.29
N ARG A 10 -8.43 -21.84 -25.11
CA ARG A 10 -9.52 -22.85 -25.04
C ARG A 10 -9.52 -23.70 -23.76
N ARG A 11 -8.42 -23.78 -23.01
CA ARG A 11 -8.28 -24.57 -21.78
C ARG A 11 -8.52 -23.72 -20.53
N SER A 12 -8.48 -22.41 -20.67
CA SER A 12 -8.63 -21.44 -19.59
C SER A 12 -10.11 -21.31 -19.22
N ASN A 13 -10.37 -21.21 -17.92
CA ASN A 13 -11.71 -20.89 -17.45
C ASN A 13 -12.08 -19.46 -17.88
N PRO A 14 -13.28 -19.24 -18.42
CA PRO A 14 -13.71 -17.91 -18.81
C PRO A 14 -13.82 -17.00 -17.57
N GLN A 15 -13.44 -15.75 -17.76
CA GLN A 15 -13.47 -14.69 -16.77
C GLN A 15 -14.45 -13.60 -17.21
N VAL A 16 -15.11 -12.96 -16.25
CA VAL A 16 -15.89 -11.74 -16.49
C VAL A 16 -15.12 -10.58 -15.88
N GLY A 17 -15.07 -9.43 -16.56
CA GLY A 17 -14.34 -8.28 -16.07
C GLY A 17 -14.83 -6.96 -16.64
N ALA A 18 -14.32 -5.87 -16.07
CA ALA A 18 -14.55 -4.52 -16.56
C ALA A 18 -13.33 -4.05 -17.37
N ALA A 19 -13.60 -3.52 -18.56
CA ALA A 19 -12.62 -2.82 -19.38
C ALA A 19 -12.90 -1.31 -19.33
N PHE A 20 -11.91 -0.53 -18.92
CA PHE A 20 -12.02 0.93 -18.85
C PHE A 20 -10.82 1.63 -19.51
N PRO A 21 -11.04 2.81 -20.12
CA PRO A 21 -9.98 3.53 -20.83
C PRO A 21 -8.93 4.08 -19.87
N CYS A 22 -7.67 3.95 -20.25
CA CYS A 22 -6.50 4.58 -19.64
C CYS A 22 -5.81 5.43 -20.70
N ILE A 23 -5.97 6.74 -20.58
CA ILE A 23 -5.44 7.73 -21.52
C ILE A 23 -4.20 8.35 -20.88
N LYS A 24 -3.05 8.17 -21.53
CA LYS A 24 -1.76 8.75 -21.14
C LYS A 24 -1.27 9.64 -22.29
N GLN A 25 -0.30 10.52 -22.00
CA GLN A 25 0.27 11.42 -23.01
C GLN A 25 0.89 10.67 -24.21
N THR A 26 1.43 9.47 -23.96
CA THR A 26 2.17 8.69 -24.97
C THR A 26 1.37 7.53 -25.56
N TYR A 27 0.27 7.12 -24.92
CA TYR A 27 -0.53 5.99 -25.39
C TYR A 27 -1.94 6.02 -24.80
N GLU A 28 -2.85 5.34 -25.49
CA GLU A 28 -4.19 5.04 -25.00
C GLU A 28 -4.36 3.52 -24.98
N CYS A 29 -4.92 2.98 -23.89
CA CYS A 29 -5.23 1.57 -23.80
C CYS A 29 -6.51 1.31 -22.99
N LEU A 30 -7.01 0.08 -23.05
CA LEU A 30 -8.03 -0.41 -22.12
C LEU A 30 -7.35 -1.24 -21.03
N ILE A 31 -7.65 -0.91 -19.77
CA ILE A 31 -7.29 -1.75 -18.62
C ILE A 31 -8.45 -2.69 -18.36
N TYR A 32 -8.17 -4.00 -18.40
CA TYR A 32 -9.11 -5.04 -18.02
C TYR A 32 -8.83 -5.49 -16.58
N VAL A 33 -9.87 -5.48 -15.75
CA VAL A 33 -9.82 -6.01 -14.38
C VAL A 33 -10.91 -7.08 -14.26
N GLN A 34 -10.52 -8.29 -13.86
CA GLN A 34 -11.47 -9.38 -13.59
C GLN A 34 -12.39 -9.00 -12.43
N LEU A 35 -13.69 -9.23 -12.64
CA LEU A 35 -14.73 -9.06 -11.64
C LEU A 35 -15.05 -10.41 -10.98
N PRO A 36 -15.48 -10.42 -9.71
CA PRO A 36 -15.87 -11.64 -9.02
C PRO A 36 -17.15 -12.23 -9.63
N PHE A 37 -17.25 -13.56 -9.61
CA PHE A 37 -18.51 -14.26 -9.84
C PHE A 37 -19.38 -14.24 -8.58
N MET A 38 -20.62 -14.69 -8.69
CA MET A 38 -21.56 -14.75 -7.56
C MET A 38 -21.04 -15.67 -6.46
N GLU A 39 -20.35 -16.75 -6.81
CA GLU A 39 -19.78 -17.73 -5.89
C GLU A 39 -18.56 -17.19 -5.12
N ASP A 40 -17.89 -16.16 -5.65
CA ASP A 40 -16.74 -15.52 -5.01
C ASP A 40 -17.17 -14.54 -3.90
N LEU A 41 -18.44 -14.11 -3.91
CA LEU A 41 -18.96 -13.16 -2.93
C LEU A 41 -19.13 -13.83 -1.56
N ARG A 42 -18.57 -13.18 -0.54
CA ARG A 42 -18.69 -13.62 0.86
C ARG A 42 -19.58 -12.65 1.63
N PRO A 43 -20.88 -12.95 1.80
CA PRO A 43 -21.79 -12.07 2.52
C PRO A 43 -21.55 -12.18 4.03
N PHE A 44 -20.69 -11.32 4.56
CA PHE A 44 -20.51 -11.14 6.00
C PHE A 44 -21.37 -9.97 6.49
N ALA A 45 -22.16 -10.21 7.53
CA ALA A 45 -22.91 -9.16 8.19
C ALA A 45 -22.06 -8.57 9.32
N PHE A 46 -21.77 -7.27 9.24
CA PHE A 46 -21.09 -6.52 10.29
C PHE A 46 -22.05 -5.50 10.91
N PRO A 47 -22.01 -5.29 12.24
CA PRO A 47 -22.78 -4.22 12.86
C PRO A 47 -22.31 -2.86 12.35
N SER A 48 -23.25 -1.93 12.13
CA SER A 48 -22.89 -0.55 11.77
C SER A 48 -22.07 0.09 12.89
N LEU A 49 -20.98 0.75 12.49
CA LEU A 49 -20.20 1.61 13.38
C LEU A 49 -20.83 3.01 13.50
N GLU A 50 -21.56 3.43 12.47
CA GLU A 50 -22.28 4.71 12.46
C GLU A 50 -23.44 4.70 13.46
N ASN A 51 -23.60 5.79 14.21
CA ASN A 51 -24.65 5.97 15.24
C ASN A 51 -24.59 4.98 16.42
N ASN A 52 -23.48 4.24 16.57
CA ASN A 52 -23.31 3.34 17.69
C ASN A 52 -22.83 4.09 18.94
N LYS A 53 -23.77 4.41 19.83
CA LYS A 53 -23.50 5.15 21.08
C LYS A 53 -22.43 4.53 21.99
N LYS A 54 -22.13 3.24 21.84
CA LYS A 54 -21.09 2.55 22.65
C LYS A 54 -19.67 2.86 22.20
N ILE A 55 -19.48 3.25 20.94
CA ILE A 55 -18.17 3.47 20.30
C ILE A 55 -18.08 4.84 19.62
N CYS A 56 -19.02 5.73 19.93
CA CYS A 56 -19.03 7.08 19.41
C CYS A 56 -17.81 7.83 19.94
N PRO A 57 -16.89 8.27 19.07
CA PRO A 57 -15.68 8.96 19.52
C PRO A 57 -16.05 10.31 20.16
N SER A 58 -15.27 10.73 21.16
CA SER A 58 -15.37 12.09 21.69
C SER A 58 -14.75 13.09 20.71
N GLU A 59 -15.10 14.38 20.87
CA GLU A 59 -14.49 15.48 20.10
C GLU A 59 -12.96 15.47 20.21
N THR A 60 -12.43 15.15 21.40
CA THR A 60 -10.99 15.06 21.65
C THR A 60 -10.34 13.91 20.88
N GLN A 61 -11.03 12.77 20.74
CA GLN A 61 -10.54 11.64 19.97
C GLN A 61 -10.55 11.94 18.47
N LEU A 62 -11.58 12.62 17.98
CA LEU A 62 -11.65 13.07 16.59
C LEU A 62 -10.50 14.03 16.29
N SER A 63 -10.31 15.05 17.11
CA SER A 63 -9.24 16.04 16.93
C SER A 63 -7.83 15.42 17.03
N ALA A 64 -7.63 14.41 17.89
CA ALA A 64 -6.35 13.70 17.98
C ALA A 64 -6.05 12.89 16.71
N VAL A 65 -7.08 12.22 16.15
CA VAL A 65 -6.95 11.49 14.88
C VAL A 65 -6.74 12.44 13.70
N ASP A 66 -7.44 13.57 13.65
CA ASP A 66 -7.23 14.60 12.62
C ASP A 66 -5.78 15.11 12.65
N SER A 67 -5.28 15.44 13.85
CA SER A 67 -3.89 15.87 14.05
C SER A 67 -2.88 14.78 13.67
N LEU A 68 -3.23 13.51 13.84
CA LEU A 68 -2.40 12.39 13.38
C LEU A 68 -2.37 12.31 11.85
N ILE A 69 -3.52 12.41 11.18
CA ILE A 69 -3.62 12.37 9.71
C ILE A 69 -2.75 13.47 9.10
N ASP A 70 -2.85 14.70 9.61
CA ASP A 70 -2.04 15.83 9.15
C ASP A 70 -0.54 15.58 9.37
N SER A 71 -0.18 15.04 10.55
CA SER A 71 1.22 14.71 10.87
C SER A 71 1.79 13.52 10.08
N MET A 72 0.94 12.67 9.49
CA MET A 72 1.37 11.46 8.74
C MET A 72 1.12 11.57 7.23
N MET A 73 0.75 12.76 6.74
CA MET A 73 0.51 12.99 5.31
C MET A 73 1.75 12.68 4.47
N LEU A 74 1.61 11.80 3.47
CA LEU A 74 2.69 11.35 2.57
C LEU A 74 2.75 12.12 1.25
N VAL A 75 2.01 13.23 1.17
CA VAL A 75 1.92 14.08 -0.02
C VAL A 75 2.20 15.51 0.40
N GLU A 76 3.09 16.19 -0.32
CA GLU A 76 3.46 17.59 -0.08
C GLU A 76 3.21 18.42 -1.34
N LYS A 77 3.14 19.74 -1.17
CA LYS A 77 3.09 20.68 -2.30
C LYS A 77 4.48 21.18 -2.61
N ASP A 78 4.85 21.18 -3.88
CA ASP A 78 6.11 21.77 -4.34
C ASP A 78 6.02 23.31 -4.43
N GLU A 79 7.11 23.93 -4.85
CA GLU A 79 7.19 25.39 -5.03
C GLU A 79 6.19 25.93 -6.06
N ASN A 80 5.67 25.08 -6.95
CA ASN A 80 4.68 25.41 -7.97
C ASN A 80 3.23 25.09 -7.53
N GLY A 81 3.06 24.52 -6.33
CA GLY A 81 1.76 24.10 -5.79
C GLY A 81 1.29 22.72 -6.25
N GLU A 82 2.12 21.97 -6.97
CA GLU A 82 1.84 20.60 -7.43
C GLU A 82 2.03 19.58 -6.30
N LEU A 83 1.16 18.58 -6.25
CA LEU A 83 1.23 17.52 -5.24
C LEU A 83 2.32 16.51 -5.58
N ILE A 84 3.28 16.34 -4.68
CA ILE A 84 4.38 15.37 -4.76
C ILE A 84 4.19 14.29 -3.69
N ASP A 85 4.20 13.02 -4.13
CA ASP A 85 4.28 11.88 -3.23
C ASP A 85 5.68 11.76 -2.61
N LEU A 86 5.76 11.81 -1.28
CA LEU A 86 6.98 11.57 -0.49
C LEU A 86 7.41 10.10 -0.53
N LEU A 87 6.45 9.18 -0.66
CA LEU A 87 6.70 7.76 -0.76
C LEU A 87 6.05 7.22 -2.03
N LYS A 88 6.84 6.55 -2.87
CA LYS A 88 6.36 5.94 -4.12
C LYS A 88 6.55 4.43 -4.07
N PRO A 89 5.64 3.66 -3.45
CA PRO A 89 5.80 2.22 -3.26
C PRO A 89 5.99 1.45 -4.57
N HIS A 90 5.36 1.92 -5.65
CA HIS A 90 5.49 1.32 -6.99
C HIS A 90 6.89 1.41 -7.60
N HIS A 91 7.75 2.31 -7.09
CA HIS A 91 9.17 2.40 -7.48
C HIS A 91 10.10 1.57 -6.58
N ILE A 92 9.58 0.99 -5.50
CA ILE A 92 10.36 0.15 -4.60
C ILE A 92 10.33 -1.29 -5.12
N PRO A 93 11.49 -1.87 -5.51
CA PRO A 93 11.53 -3.25 -5.96
C PRO A 93 11.22 -4.20 -4.81
N ASN A 94 10.72 -5.40 -5.11
CA ASN A 94 10.41 -6.39 -4.08
C ASN A 94 11.66 -6.72 -3.23
N PRO A 95 11.66 -6.42 -1.92
CA PRO A 95 12.83 -6.61 -1.05
C PRO A 95 13.21 -8.08 -0.86
N ALA A 96 12.27 -9.01 -1.10
CA ALA A 96 12.53 -10.44 -0.96
C ALA A 96 13.66 -10.92 -1.88
N PHE A 97 13.73 -10.39 -3.12
CA PHE A 97 14.81 -10.74 -4.04
C PHE A 97 16.17 -10.24 -3.55
N GLN A 98 16.24 -9.00 -3.09
CA GLN A 98 17.49 -8.42 -2.59
C GLN A 98 17.98 -9.17 -1.36
N ARG A 99 17.07 -9.48 -0.42
CA ARG A 99 17.39 -10.30 0.75
C ARG A 99 17.83 -11.72 0.37
N HIS A 100 17.17 -12.32 -0.62
CA HIS A 100 17.53 -13.66 -1.09
C HIS A 100 18.95 -13.67 -1.69
N PHE A 101 19.27 -12.74 -2.57
CA PHE A 101 20.60 -12.66 -3.19
C PHE A 101 21.70 -12.30 -2.19
N GLN A 102 21.40 -11.45 -1.19
CA GLN A 102 22.33 -11.19 -0.08
C GLN A 102 22.69 -12.48 0.65
N CYS A 103 21.70 -13.26 1.06
CA CYS A 103 21.90 -14.54 1.74
C CYS A 103 22.61 -15.57 0.85
N LEU A 104 22.24 -15.64 -0.42
CA LEU A 104 22.85 -16.56 -1.38
C LEU A 104 24.33 -16.25 -1.58
N HIS A 105 24.66 -14.97 -1.83
CA HIS A 105 26.03 -14.51 -1.98
C HIS A 105 26.85 -14.82 -0.72
N HIS A 106 26.33 -14.46 0.46
CA HIS A 106 27.03 -14.70 1.72
C HIS A 106 27.33 -16.18 1.96
N ARG A 107 26.38 -17.08 1.71
CA ARG A 107 26.61 -18.52 1.86
C ARG A 107 27.60 -19.08 0.84
N ALA A 108 27.68 -18.49 -0.35
CA ALA A 108 28.61 -18.93 -1.39
C ALA A 108 30.06 -18.58 -1.04
N VAL A 109 30.30 -17.39 -0.44
CA VAL A 109 31.65 -16.93 -0.09
C VAL A 109 32.09 -17.30 1.32
N ASN A 110 31.14 -17.46 2.27
CA ASN A 110 31.40 -17.76 3.68
C ASN A 110 30.69 -19.06 4.11
N PRO A 111 31.15 -20.24 3.66
CA PRO A 111 30.52 -21.51 4.02
C PRO A 111 30.57 -21.76 5.54
N GLY A 112 29.47 -22.27 6.12
CA GLY A 112 29.38 -22.62 7.54
C GLY A 112 29.10 -21.47 8.50
N THR A 113 29.06 -20.23 8.01
CA THR A 113 28.67 -19.06 8.82
C THR A 113 27.14 -18.87 8.83
N PRO A 114 26.57 -18.25 9.89
CA PRO A 114 25.14 -17.95 9.93
C PRO A 114 24.73 -16.97 8.82
N LEU A 115 23.42 -16.86 8.57
CA LEU A 115 22.91 -15.89 7.61
C LEU A 115 23.23 -14.45 8.08
N PRO A 116 23.60 -13.54 7.15
CA PRO A 116 23.89 -12.17 7.50
C PRO A 116 22.60 -11.46 7.98
N PRO A 117 22.69 -10.42 8.82
CA PRO A 117 21.56 -9.56 9.14
C PRO A 117 21.03 -8.83 7.89
N LEU A 118 19.86 -8.20 7.96
CA LEU A 118 19.34 -7.39 6.87
C LEU A 118 20.27 -6.20 6.60
N GLU A 119 20.57 -5.91 5.34
CA GLU A 119 21.37 -4.73 5.00
C GLU A 119 20.67 -3.44 5.46
N PRO A 120 21.38 -2.52 6.14
CA PRO A 120 20.79 -1.28 6.65
C PRO A 120 20.14 -0.42 5.56
N TRP A 121 20.71 -0.37 4.35
CA TRP A 121 20.14 0.39 3.24
C TRP A 121 18.80 -0.19 2.75
N LEU A 122 18.63 -1.51 2.83
CA LEU A 122 17.40 -2.18 2.42
C LEU A 122 16.31 -1.93 3.45
N GLN A 123 16.66 -1.96 4.74
CA GLN A 123 15.78 -1.57 5.82
C GLN A 123 15.36 -0.09 5.71
N ALA A 124 16.31 0.82 5.47
CA ALA A 124 16.04 2.25 5.34
C ALA A 124 15.09 2.60 4.18
N LYS A 125 15.01 1.76 3.14
CA LYS A 125 14.04 1.92 2.04
C LYS A 125 12.62 1.44 2.39
N LEU A 126 12.49 0.58 3.39
CA LEU A 126 11.20 0.04 3.85
C LEU A 126 10.64 0.84 5.01
N ASP A 127 11.52 1.43 5.82
CA ASP A 127 11.14 2.25 6.96
C ASP A 127 10.58 3.61 6.50
N PRO A 128 9.64 4.21 7.25
CA PRO A 128 9.20 5.58 7.01
C PRO A 128 10.37 6.56 7.08
N SER A 129 10.28 7.66 6.35
CA SER A 129 11.31 8.71 6.44
C SER A 129 11.40 9.26 7.86
N GLU A 130 12.61 9.64 8.28
CA GLU A 130 12.84 10.19 9.62
C GLU A 130 12.04 11.48 9.85
N VAL A 131 11.87 12.31 8.82
CA VAL A 131 11.06 13.53 8.87
C VAL A 131 9.60 13.23 9.26
N ILE A 132 9.01 12.17 8.68
CA ILE A 132 7.64 11.77 9.03
C ILE A 132 7.59 11.22 10.45
N LYS A 133 8.58 10.40 10.84
CA LYS A 133 8.66 9.83 12.18
C LYS A 133 8.73 10.93 13.25
N GLU A 134 9.54 11.96 13.04
CA GLU A 134 9.66 13.10 13.94
C GLU A 134 8.35 13.91 13.99
N ARG A 135 7.76 14.20 12.83
CA ARG A 135 6.52 14.99 12.74
C ARG A 135 5.35 14.34 13.47
N CYS A 136 5.22 13.02 13.42
CA CYS A 136 4.09 12.30 14.01
C CYS A 136 4.27 11.91 15.49
N GLN A 137 5.45 12.10 16.10
CA GLN A 137 5.68 11.68 17.49
C GLN A 137 4.67 12.29 18.46
N ALA A 138 4.43 13.60 18.37
CA ALA A 138 3.53 14.30 19.27
C ALA A 138 2.08 13.78 19.17
N SER A 139 1.55 13.68 17.95
CA SER A 139 0.19 13.17 17.70
C SER A 139 0.04 11.69 18.10
N LEU A 140 1.09 10.89 17.96
CA LEU A 140 1.10 9.48 18.41
C LEU A 140 1.04 9.36 19.93
N GLU A 141 1.78 10.20 20.66
CA GLU A 141 1.72 10.21 22.13
C GLU A 141 0.36 10.73 22.64
N GLU A 142 -0.28 11.65 21.92
CA GLU A 142 -1.63 12.13 22.24
C GLU A 142 -2.68 11.02 22.09
N ILE A 143 -2.61 10.22 21.02
CA ILE A 143 -3.55 9.10 20.81
C ILE A 143 -3.33 7.94 21.78
N LYS A 144 -2.09 7.73 22.24
CA LYS A 144 -1.77 6.68 23.22
C LYS A 144 -2.34 6.98 24.62
N ARG A 145 -2.60 8.24 24.91
CA ARG A 145 -3.05 8.72 26.22
C ARG A 145 -4.54 8.48 26.44
#